data_AF-A0A7L3YAN1-F1
#
_entry.id   AF-A0A7L3YAN1-F1
#
_cell.length_a   1.000
_cell.length_b   1.000
_cell.length_c   1.000
_cell.angle_alpha   90.00
_cell.angle_beta   90.00
_cell.angle_gamma   90.00
#
_symmetry.space_group_name_H-M   'P 1'
#
loop_
_entity.id
_entity.type
_entity.pdbx_description
1 polymer ?
#
loop_
_entity_poly.entity_id
_entity_poly.type
_entity_poly.pdbx_seq_one_letter_code
_entity_poly.pdbx_strand_id
1 'polypeptide(L)' 'VPDAAERAMLREEFISRMYQRFLDGEDGDFDYSQVDENPDLDNLDIVSQDAEERYFDEEEPSDAPQLE' A
#
# COMPACT_ATOMS: atom_id res chain seq x y z
N VAL A 1 13.60 32.27 19.32
CA VAL A 1 14.07 31.09 18.59
C VAL A 1 13.38 29.90 19.23
N PRO A 2 12.61 29.10 18.48
CA PRO A 2 11.89 27.97 19.08
C PRO A 2 12.88 26.97 19.67
N ASP A 3 12.49 26.35 20.78
CA ASP A 3 13.33 25.37 21.46
C ASP A 3 13.39 24.04 20.69
N ALA A 4 14.22 23.09 21.14
CA ALA A 4 14.41 21.83 20.43
C ALA A 4 13.12 20.97 20.37
N ALA A 5 12.27 21.04 21.40
CA ALA A 5 11.01 20.29 21.46
C ALA A 5 9.95 20.93 20.57
N GLU A 6 9.82 22.26 20.61
CA GLU A 6 8.95 23.03 19.71
C GLU A 6 9.32 22.79 18.25
N ARG A 7 10.62 22.75 17.92
CA ARG A 7 11.09 22.43 16.56
C ARG A 7 10.76 21.00 16.13
N ALA A 8 10.76 20.05 17.06
CA ALA A 8 10.36 18.67 16.78
C ALA A 8 8.86 18.58 16.49
N MET A 9 8.04 19.20 17.33
CA MET A 9 6.59 19.26 17.14
C MET A 9 6.22 19.94 15.81
N LEU A 10 6.83 21.09 15.50
CA LEU A 10 6.60 21.80 14.24
C LEU A 10 7.00 20.96 13.02
N ARG A 11 8.06 20.15 13.14
CA ARG A 11 8.48 19.24 12.08
C ARG A 11 7.46 18.12 11.89
N GLU A 12 6.97 17.53 12.97
CA GLU A 12 5.94 16.49 12.92
C GLU A 12 4.65 17.00 12.31
N GLU A 13 4.17 18.18 12.72
CA GLU A 13 2.99 18.80 12.12
C GLU A 13 3.17 19.08 10.63
N PHE A 14 4.33 19.60 10.24
CA PHE A 14 4.62 19.86 8.84
C PHE A 14 4.59 18.57 8.01
N ILE A 15 5.26 17.51 8.49
CA ILE A 15 5.30 16.22 7.78
C ILE A 15 3.90 15.62 7.69
N SER A 16 3.14 15.63 8.79
CA SER A 16 1.76 15.11 8.82
C SER A 16 0.86 15.85 7.83
N ARG A 17 0.96 17.18 7.77
CA ARG A 17 0.19 17.99 6.83
C ARG A 17 0.57 17.73 5.38
N MET A 18 1.87 17.64 5.07
CA MET A 18 2.34 17.32 3.71
C MET A 18 1.94 15.90 3.31
N TYR A 19 1.95 14.95 4.25
CA TYR A 19 1.50 13.59 3.99
C TYR A 19 0.01 13.53 3.64
N GLN A 20 -0.85 14.27 4.35
CA GLN A 20 -2.26 14.36 3.99
C GLN A 20 -2.47 14.99 2.61
N ARG A 21 -1.78 16.10 2.30
CA ARG A 21 -1.85 16.70 0.96
C ARG A 21 -1.43 15.78 -0.16
N PHE A 22 -0.38 15.00 0.09
CA PHE A 22 0.08 13.98 -0.84
C PHE A 22 -1.04 12.96 -1.08
N LEU A 23 -1.66 12.43 -0.04
CA LEU A 23 -2.78 11.48 -0.18
C LEU A 23 -4.01 12.09 -0.87
N ASP A 24 -4.28 13.37 -0.64
CA ASP A 24 -5.42 14.10 -1.21
C ASP A 24 -5.18 14.54 -2.68
N GLY A 25 -3.97 14.36 -3.21
CA GLY A 25 -3.66 14.78 -4.58
C GLY A 25 -3.49 16.30 -4.75
N GLU A 26 -3.24 17.05 -3.67
CA GLU A 26 -3.24 18.52 -3.69
C GLU A 26 -1.95 19.13 -4.29
N ASP A 27 -0.89 18.34 -4.49
CA ASP A 27 0.39 18.82 -5.00
C ASP A 27 0.38 18.86 -6.53
N GLY A 28 -0.08 19.97 -7.11
CA GLY A 28 -0.24 20.14 -8.57
C GLY A 28 1.06 20.08 -9.40
N ASP A 29 2.22 20.09 -8.75
CA ASP A 29 3.53 19.97 -9.39
C ASP A 29 4.03 18.50 -9.45
N PHE A 30 3.30 17.59 -8.79
CA PHE A 30 3.62 16.17 -8.70
C PHE A 30 2.66 15.36 -9.57
N ASP A 31 3.20 14.43 -10.35
CA ASP A 31 2.41 13.51 -11.18
C ASP A 31 2.04 12.26 -10.39
N TYR A 32 0.83 12.24 -9.82
CA TYR A 32 0.33 11.12 -9.03
C TYR A 32 0.16 9.83 -9.82
N SER A 33 0.07 9.88 -11.16
CA SER A 33 0.03 8.67 -11.99
C SER A 33 1.30 7.81 -11.87
N GLN A 34 2.43 8.42 -11.51
CA GLN A 34 3.70 7.71 -11.28
C GLN A 34 3.67 6.80 -10.04
N VAL A 35 2.68 6.99 -9.16
CA VAL A 35 2.50 6.21 -7.94
C VAL A 35 1.20 5.41 -8.00
N ASP A 36 0.08 6.06 -8.30
CA ASP A 36 -1.25 5.43 -8.30
C ASP A 36 -1.44 4.43 -9.44
N GLU A 37 -0.80 4.64 -10.59
CA GLU A 37 -0.91 3.77 -11.77
C GLU A 37 0.38 2.96 -12.01
N ASN A 38 1.21 2.79 -10.98
CA ASN A 38 2.50 2.14 -11.12
C ASN A 38 2.47 0.68 -10.65
N PRO A 39 2.46 -0.29 -11.58
CA PRO A 39 2.39 -1.70 -11.24
C PRO A 39 3.65 -2.25 -10.54
N ASP A 40 4.78 -1.53 -10.61
CA ASP A 40 6.00 -1.92 -9.90
C ASP A 40 5.93 -1.57 -8.40
N LEU A 41 5.04 -0.64 -8.02
CA LEU A 41 4.76 -0.27 -6.64
C LEU A 41 3.59 -1.07 -6.04
N ASP A 42 2.84 -1.79 -6.88
CA ASP A 42 1.78 -2.68 -6.42
C ASP A 42 2.38 -3.82 -5.58
N ASN A 43 1.66 -4.19 -4.52
CA ASN A 43 2.05 -5.32 -3.69
C ASN A 43 1.61 -6.63 -4.37
N LEU A 44 2.39 -7.04 -5.38
CA LEU A 44 2.12 -8.25 -6.17
C LEU A 44 2.06 -9.53 -5.32
N ASP A 45 2.77 -9.57 -4.19
CA ASP A 45 2.76 -10.72 -3.27
C ASP A 45 1.37 -10.91 -2.63
N ILE A 46 0.67 -9.82 -2.32
CA ILE A 46 -0.71 -9.89 -1.80
C ILE A 46 -1.67 -10.34 -2.90
N VAL A 47 -1.51 -9.82 -4.11
CA VAL A 47 -2.37 -10.18 -5.25
C VAL A 47 -2.24 -11.65 -5.62
N SER A 48 -1.02 -12.21 -5.58
CA SER A 48 -0.81 -13.64 -5.84
C SER A 48 -1.45 -14.49 -4.74
N GLN A 49 -1.28 -14.11 -3.47
CA GLN A 49 -1.87 -14.84 -2.35
C GLN A 49 -3.40 -14.85 -2.41
N ASP A 50 -4.04 -13.71 -2.67
CA ASP A 50 -5.50 -13.61 -2.82
C ASP A 50 -6.02 -14.48 -3.99
N ALA A 51 -5.23 -14.61 -5.07
CA ALA A 51 -5.56 -15.45 -6.21
C ALA A 51 -5.42 -16.95 -5.89
N GLU A 52 -4.38 -17.33 -5.14
CA GLU A 52 -4.17 -18.69 -4.66
C GLU A 52 -5.26 -19.11 -3.68
N GLU A 53 -5.58 -18.28 -2.68
CA GLU A 53 -6.64 -18.56 -1.70
C GLU A 53 -8.00 -18.79 -2.40
N ARG A 54 -8.34 -17.97 -3.40
CA ARG A 54 -9.55 -18.18 -4.22
C ARG A 54 -9.54 -19.54 -4.93
N TYR A 55 -8.40 -19.94 -5.49
CA TYR A 55 -8.28 -21.23 -6.17
C TYR A 55 -8.56 -22.41 -5.22
N PHE A 56 -8.04 -22.36 -4.00
CA PHE A 56 -8.28 -23.41 -2.99
C PHE A 56 -9.70 -23.37 -2.41
N ASP A 57 -10.28 -22.19 -2.20
CA ASP A 57 -11.65 -22.04 -1.69
C ASP A 57 -12.72 -22.46 -2.72
N GLU A 58 -12.45 -22.28 -4.02
CA GLU A 58 -13.35 -22.70 -5.11
C GLU A 58 -13.27 -24.21 -5.41
N GLU A 59 -12.20 -24.90 -5.00
CA GLU A 59 -12.10 -26.35 -5.10
C GLU A 59 -12.87 -27.04 -3.95
N GLU A 60 -13.85 -27.89 -4.29
CA GLU A 60 -14.40 -28.79 -3.28
C GLU A 60 -13.33 -29.83 -2.88
N PRO A 61 -13.22 -30.15 -1.57
CA PRO A 61 -12.27 -31.15 -1.10
C PRO A 61 -12.55 -32.49 -1.79
N SER A 62 -11.65 -32.90 -2.69
CA SER A 62 -11.74 -34.18 -3.39
C SER A 62 -10.81 -35.21 -2.72
N ASP A 63 -11.23 -36.48 -2.72
CA ASP A 63 -10.38 -37.57 -2.25
C ASP A 63 -9.09 -37.63 -3.09
N ALA A 64 -7.95 -37.67 -2.42
CA ALA A 64 -6.65 -37.76 -3.09
C ALA A 64 -6.64 -38.98 -4.03
N PRO A 65 -6.18 -38.83 -5.29
CA PRO A 65 -6.12 -39.94 -6.23
C PRO A 65 -5.25 -41.06 -5.65
N GLN A 66 -5.82 -42.27 -5.54
CA GLN A 66 -5.08 -43.45 -5.13
C GLN A 66 -4.07 -43.76 -6.23
N LEU A 67 -2.79 -43.52 -5.96
CA LEU A 67 -1.69 -43.91 -6.83
C LEU A 67 -1.58 -45.45 -6.80
N GLU A 68 -1.77 -46.08 -7.95
CA GLU A 68 -1.60 -47.54 -8.16
C GLU A 68 -0.12 -47.92 -8.30
#